data_AF-A0A8T3MI20-F1
#
_entry.id   AF-A0A8T3MI20-F1
#
_cell.length_a   1.000
_cell.length_b   1.000
_cell.length_c   1.000
_cell.angle_alpha   90.00
_cell.angle_beta   90.00
_cell.angle_gamma   90.00
#
_symmetry.space_group_name_H-M   'P 1'
#
loop_
_entity.id
_entity.type
_entity.pdbx_description
1 polymer ?
#
loop_
_entity_poly.entity_id
_entity_poly.type
_entity_poly.pdbx_seq_one_letter_code
_entity_poly.pdbx_strand_id
1 'polypeptide(L)'
;MDPVRFGRGLRELRQRRGWRQEDLASAAGVSRGVIARVEQGRADRIPHATLSRIAAPLGARVQVRLDWHGEQLDRLIDARHAELTELAVRELTPRAWLCAAEVTFSIYGERGSIDVLAFHPASGVLLVVEVKSSIPELGNLLIPLDRKVRLAPRIAADRGWSSTSVARLLMVADGAATRRRIAAHRTVFDVEFPVRGWAVRRWLAAPVATRGWSGLWVPSADRQAVATRRLRVRPGAVEREVPSQVPSPDRQEVARRTPGR
;
A
#
# COMPACT_ATOMS: atom_id res chain seq x y z
N MET A 1 -15.35 -2.71 -4.15
CA MET A 1 -16.49 -2.82 -3.20
C MET A 1 -17.51 -3.79 -3.79
N ASP A 2 -17.82 -4.88 -3.08
CA ASP A 2 -18.98 -5.73 -3.41
C ASP A 2 -20.27 -5.02 -2.92
N PRO A 3 -21.15 -4.55 -3.83
CA PRO A 3 -22.30 -3.76 -3.46
C PRO A 3 -23.39 -4.59 -2.74
N VAL A 4 -23.46 -5.90 -2.99
CA VAL A 4 -24.43 -6.80 -2.34
C VAL A 4 -24.02 -7.05 -0.90
N ARG A 5 -22.74 -7.40 -0.67
CA ARG A 5 -22.21 -7.59 0.69
C ARG A 5 -22.28 -6.28 1.49
N PHE A 6 -21.97 -5.15 0.87
CA PHE A 6 -22.12 -3.84 1.49
C PHE A 6 -23.57 -3.57 1.92
N GLY A 7 -24.53 -3.76 1.00
CA GLY A 7 -25.96 -3.55 1.28
C GLY A 7 -26.50 -4.42 2.41
N ARG A 8 -26.10 -5.71 2.45
CA ARG A 8 -26.43 -6.61 3.55
C ARG A 8 -25.84 -6.14 4.88
N GLY A 9 -24.55 -5.78 4.91
CA GLY A 9 -23.90 -5.27 6.12
C GLY A 9 -24.57 -4.02 6.67
N LEU A 10 -24.98 -3.09 5.79
CA LEU A 10 -25.70 -1.89 6.19
C LEU A 10 -27.07 -2.22 6.79
N ARG A 11 -27.82 -3.15 6.17
CA ARG A 11 -29.12 -3.62 6.67
C ARG A 11 -29.01 -4.26 8.06
N GLU A 12 -28.01 -5.11 8.27
CA GLU A 12 -27.73 -5.74 9.55
C GLU A 12 -27.44 -4.70 10.65
N LEU A 13 -26.58 -3.71 10.36
CA LEU A 13 -26.26 -2.63 11.30
C LEU A 13 -27.51 -1.80 11.66
N ARG A 14 -28.35 -1.50 10.67
CA ARG A 14 -29.61 -0.78 10.89
C ARG A 14 -30.57 -1.59 11.77
N GLN A 15 -30.75 -2.87 11.47
CA GLN A 15 -31.64 -3.76 12.22
C GLN A 15 -31.16 -3.97 13.66
N ARG A 16 -29.85 -4.09 13.89
CA ARG A 16 -29.26 -4.16 15.25
C ARG A 16 -29.54 -2.91 16.09
N ARG A 17 -29.72 -1.75 15.46
CA ARG A 17 -30.17 -0.52 16.13
C ARG A 17 -31.70 -0.42 16.30
N GLY A 18 -32.46 -1.39 15.82
CA GLY A 18 -33.93 -1.35 15.83
C GLY A 18 -34.54 -0.32 14.87
N TRP A 19 -33.76 0.20 13.93
CA TRP A 19 -34.20 1.29 13.04
C TRP A 19 -34.92 0.76 11.80
N ARG A 20 -35.96 1.48 11.37
CA ARG A 20 -36.59 1.34 10.05
C ARG A 20 -35.74 2.03 8.98
N GLN A 21 -36.01 1.74 7.71
CA GLN A 21 -35.33 2.43 6.61
C GLN A 21 -35.56 3.94 6.64
N GLU A 22 -36.75 4.39 7.06
CA GLU A 22 -37.11 5.81 7.22
C GLU A 22 -36.22 6.51 8.27
N ASP A 23 -35.94 5.83 9.38
CA ASP A 23 -35.13 6.37 10.47
C ASP A 23 -33.69 6.60 10.01
N LEU A 24 -33.11 5.61 9.29
CA LEU A 24 -31.77 5.74 8.73
C LEU A 24 -31.71 6.81 7.62
N ALA A 25 -32.74 6.90 6.78
CA ALA A 25 -32.84 7.91 5.74
C ALA A 25 -32.85 9.32 6.34
N SER A 26 -33.67 9.53 7.37
CA SER A 26 -33.77 10.79 8.11
C SER A 26 -32.44 11.15 8.78
N ALA A 27 -31.81 10.20 9.47
CA ALA A 27 -30.53 10.42 10.14
C ALA A 27 -29.37 10.73 9.16
N ALA A 28 -29.43 10.22 7.93
CA ALA A 28 -28.41 10.42 6.91
C ALA A 28 -28.70 11.61 5.96
N GLY A 29 -29.87 12.24 6.06
CA GLY A 29 -30.29 13.31 5.16
C GLY A 29 -30.42 12.84 3.70
N VAL A 30 -31.03 11.66 3.50
CA VAL A 30 -31.30 11.07 2.18
C VAL A 30 -32.73 10.55 2.11
N SER A 31 -33.24 10.21 0.93
CA SER A 31 -34.56 9.60 0.82
C SER A 31 -34.53 8.11 1.21
N ARG A 32 -35.64 7.59 1.74
CA ARG A 32 -35.83 6.15 2.01
C ARG A 32 -35.51 5.28 0.80
N GLY A 33 -35.81 5.76 -0.41
CA GLY A 33 -35.50 5.06 -1.66
C GLY A 33 -34.01 4.85 -1.90
N VAL A 34 -33.15 5.76 -1.43
CA VAL A 34 -31.69 5.58 -1.46
C VAL A 34 -31.27 4.44 -0.53
N ILE A 35 -31.82 4.39 0.69
CA ILE A 35 -31.56 3.30 1.64
C ILE A 35 -32.00 1.96 1.06
N ALA A 36 -33.23 1.89 0.53
CA ALA A 36 -33.75 0.67 -0.09
C ALA A 36 -32.87 0.18 -1.24
N ARG A 37 -32.39 1.09 -2.09
CA ARG A 37 -31.50 0.77 -3.22
C ARG A 37 -30.17 0.19 -2.73
N VAL A 38 -29.57 0.81 -1.71
CA VAL A 38 -28.32 0.33 -1.12
C VAL A 38 -28.50 -1.05 -0.50
N GLU A 39 -29.55 -1.26 0.30
CA GLU A 39 -29.83 -2.56 0.95
C GLU A 39 -30.17 -3.69 -0.03
N GLN A 40 -30.66 -3.34 -1.24
CA GLN A 40 -30.89 -4.28 -2.34
C GLN A 40 -29.62 -4.60 -3.14
N GLY A 41 -28.45 -4.14 -2.70
CA GLY A 41 -27.18 -4.41 -3.35
C GLY A 41 -26.88 -3.54 -4.57
N ARG A 42 -27.55 -2.38 -4.69
CA ARG A 42 -27.33 -1.41 -5.78
C ARG A 42 -26.57 -0.17 -5.28
N ALA A 43 -25.58 -0.39 -4.43
CA ALA A 43 -24.72 0.65 -3.85
C ALA A 43 -23.69 1.19 -4.86
N ASP A 44 -23.41 0.45 -5.93
CA ASP A 44 -22.49 0.78 -7.03
C ASP A 44 -22.83 2.09 -7.74
N ARG A 45 -24.11 2.45 -7.79
CA ARG A 45 -24.59 3.69 -8.44
C ARG A 45 -24.72 4.88 -7.49
N ILE A 46 -24.37 4.71 -6.23
CA ILE A 46 -24.47 5.76 -5.21
C ILE A 46 -23.10 6.40 -5.01
N PRO A 47 -22.98 7.74 -5.07
CA PRO A 47 -21.71 8.41 -4.82
C PRO A 47 -21.14 8.06 -3.44
N HIS A 48 -19.83 7.88 -3.36
CA HIS A 48 -19.13 7.54 -2.11
C HIS A 48 -19.52 8.46 -0.95
N ALA A 49 -19.57 9.79 -1.18
CA ALA A 49 -19.97 10.76 -0.17
C ALA A 49 -21.36 10.48 0.42
N THR A 50 -22.31 10.01 -0.39
CA THR A 50 -23.64 9.61 0.05
C THR A 50 -23.59 8.30 0.84
N LEU A 51 -22.80 7.31 0.40
CA LEU A 51 -22.59 6.08 1.18
C LEU A 51 -21.97 6.35 2.55
N SER A 52 -21.00 7.27 2.64
CA SER A 52 -20.39 7.70 3.90
C SER A 52 -21.41 8.36 4.83
N ARG A 53 -22.27 9.25 4.31
CA ARG A 53 -23.36 9.86 5.08
C ARG A 53 -24.36 8.84 5.63
N ILE A 54 -24.65 7.79 4.87
CA ILE A 54 -25.56 6.72 5.30
C ILE A 54 -24.93 5.85 6.40
N ALA A 55 -23.63 5.56 6.31
CA ALA A 55 -22.93 4.74 7.31
C ALA A 55 -22.68 5.47 8.64
N ALA A 56 -22.46 6.79 8.60
CA ALA A 56 -22.06 7.57 9.77
C ALA A 56 -23.05 7.51 10.96
N PRO A 57 -24.39 7.65 10.77
CA PRO A 57 -25.35 7.49 11.85
C PRO A 57 -25.30 6.12 12.53
N LEU A 58 -24.89 5.07 11.83
CA LEU A 58 -24.76 3.71 12.35
C LEU A 58 -23.44 3.48 13.10
N GLY A 59 -22.56 4.49 13.20
CA GLY A 59 -21.22 4.35 13.76
C GLY A 59 -20.23 3.64 12.84
N ALA A 60 -20.56 3.48 11.56
CA ALA A 60 -19.74 2.81 10.57
C ALA A 60 -19.01 3.81 9.67
N ARG A 61 -17.87 3.39 9.10
CA ARG A 61 -17.11 4.16 8.12
C ARG A 61 -17.04 3.38 6.80
N VAL A 62 -17.29 4.07 5.69
CA VAL A 62 -17.12 3.51 4.34
C VAL A 62 -15.67 3.74 3.90
N GLN A 63 -15.00 2.66 3.51
CA GLN A 63 -13.66 2.71 2.93
C GLN A 63 -13.70 2.14 1.51
N VAL A 64 -13.01 2.79 0.58
CA VAL A 64 -12.80 2.28 -0.77
C VAL A 64 -11.51 1.49 -0.78
N ARG A 65 -11.60 0.19 -1.08
CA ARG A 65 -10.45 -0.65 -1.42
C ARG A 65 -10.40 -0.85 -2.92
N LEU A 66 -9.19 -0.77 -3.46
CA LEU A 66 -8.87 -1.12 -4.84
C LEU A 66 -8.38 -2.56 -4.84
N ASP A 67 -9.17 -3.46 -5.43
CA ASP A 67 -8.81 -4.88 -5.53
C ASP A 67 -8.32 -5.16 -6.96
N TRP A 68 -7.14 -5.76 -7.10
CA TRP A 68 -6.60 -6.21 -8.39
C TRP A 68 -6.07 -7.64 -8.22
N HIS A 69 -6.72 -8.58 -8.91
CA HIS A 69 -6.49 -10.02 -8.75
C HIS A 69 -6.48 -10.47 -7.27
N GLY A 70 -7.45 -9.97 -6.48
CA GLY A 70 -7.52 -10.21 -5.03
C GLY A 70 -6.48 -9.36 -4.28
N GLU A 71 -5.66 -10.01 -3.45
CA GLU A 71 -4.64 -9.36 -2.61
C GLU A 71 -3.34 -9.03 -3.34
N GLN A 72 -3.24 -9.25 -4.66
CA GLN A 72 -1.98 -9.05 -5.38
C GLN A 72 -1.51 -7.58 -5.36
N LEU A 73 -2.42 -6.61 -5.29
CA LEU A 73 -2.03 -5.22 -5.10
C LEU A 73 -1.42 -4.97 -3.73
N ASP A 74 -2.02 -5.52 -2.67
CA ASP A 74 -1.50 -5.42 -1.31
C ASP A 74 -0.13 -6.10 -1.23
N ARG A 75 0.03 -7.31 -1.81
CA ARG A 75 1.31 -8.01 -1.90
C ARG A 75 2.36 -7.28 -2.74
N LEU A 76 1.98 -6.57 -3.79
CA LEU A 76 2.92 -5.79 -4.60
C LEU A 76 3.44 -4.57 -3.82
N ILE A 77 2.55 -3.92 -3.06
CA ILE A 77 2.91 -2.83 -2.16
C ILE A 77 3.81 -3.36 -1.03
N ASP A 78 3.48 -4.53 -0.47
CA ASP A 78 4.24 -5.20 0.58
C ASP A 78 5.61 -5.70 0.08
N ALA A 79 5.68 -6.26 -1.13
CA ALA A 79 6.94 -6.74 -1.72
C ALA A 79 7.94 -5.61 -1.90
N ARG A 80 7.49 -4.45 -2.40
CA ARG A 80 8.35 -3.28 -2.57
C ARG A 80 8.80 -2.70 -1.23
N HIS A 81 7.95 -2.74 -0.21
CA HIS A 81 8.34 -2.36 1.14
C HIS A 81 9.37 -3.34 1.70
N ALA A 82 9.13 -4.64 1.61
CA ALA A 82 10.03 -5.70 2.07
C ALA A 82 11.40 -5.62 1.38
N GLU A 83 11.45 -5.40 0.05
CA GLU A 83 12.69 -5.21 -0.71
C GLU A 83 13.52 -4.02 -0.20
N LEU A 84 12.86 -2.92 0.16
CA LEU A 84 13.53 -1.74 0.71
C LEU A 84 13.99 -1.96 2.15
N THR A 85 13.18 -2.62 2.98
CA THR A 85 13.55 -3.02 4.34
C THR A 85 14.79 -3.92 4.31
N GLU A 86 14.78 -4.93 3.45
CA GLU A 86 15.91 -5.82 3.19
C GLU A 86 17.15 -5.06 2.68
N LEU A 87 16.97 -4.09 1.77
CA LEU A 87 18.06 -3.19 1.34
C LEU A 87 18.63 -2.37 2.50
N ALA A 88 17.78 -1.83 3.37
CA ALA A 88 18.23 -1.05 4.52
C ALA A 88 19.08 -1.91 5.45
N VAL A 89 18.61 -3.09 5.83
CA VAL A 89 19.36 -4.02 6.70
C VAL A 89 20.67 -4.44 6.03
N ARG A 90 20.64 -4.86 4.77
CA ARG A 90 21.83 -5.27 4.00
C ARG A 90 22.89 -4.17 3.90
N GLU A 91 22.48 -2.91 3.83
CA GLU A 91 23.42 -1.79 3.80
C GLU A 91 23.94 -1.46 5.21
N LEU A 92 23.14 -1.60 6.26
CA LEU A 92 23.54 -1.24 7.62
C LEU A 92 24.45 -2.30 8.27
N THR A 93 24.13 -3.59 8.15
CA THR A 93 24.84 -4.67 8.85
C THR A 93 26.35 -4.71 8.59
N PRO A 94 26.86 -4.59 7.34
CA PRO A 94 28.31 -4.58 7.09
C PRO A 94 29.04 -3.37 7.67
N ARG A 95 28.32 -2.34 8.12
CA ARG A 95 28.84 -1.09 8.68
C ARG A 95 28.69 -1.04 10.21
N ALA A 96 28.71 -2.22 10.84
CA ALA A 96 28.64 -2.40 12.30
C ALA A 96 27.36 -1.88 12.97
N TRP A 97 26.27 -1.72 12.22
CA TRP A 97 24.96 -1.44 12.79
C TRP A 97 24.30 -2.75 13.26
N LEU A 98 23.91 -2.79 14.54
CA LEU A 98 23.01 -3.80 15.07
C LEU A 98 21.60 -3.45 14.63
N CYS A 99 20.97 -4.31 13.81
CA CYS A 99 19.67 -4.03 13.20
C CYS A 99 18.57 -4.90 13.79
N ALA A 100 17.39 -4.32 13.96
CA ALA A 100 16.14 -5.02 14.25
C ALA A 100 15.07 -4.52 13.28
N ALA A 101 14.56 -5.41 12.43
CA ALA A 101 13.47 -5.12 11.51
C ALA A 101 12.11 -5.32 12.19
N GLU A 102 11.09 -4.59 11.71
CA GLU A 102 9.68 -4.73 12.13
C GLU A 102 9.48 -4.67 13.65
N VAL A 103 10.13 -3.70 14.29
CA VAL A 103 10.10 -3.54 15.74
C VAL A 103 8.76 -2.98 16.18
N THR A 104 7.91 -3.82 16.79
CA THR A 104 6.63 -3.40 17.36
C THR A 104 6.78 -2.78 18.74
N PHE A 105 5.86 -1.89 19.10
CA PHE A 105 5.80 -1.27 20.41
C PHE A 105 4.35 -0.96 20.83
N SER A 106 4.13 -0.93 22.15
CA SER A 106 2.92 -0.43 22.81
C SER A 106 3.32 0.32 24.08
N ILE A 107 3.45 1.66 23.99
CA ILE A 107 4.03 2.49 25.06
C ILE A 107 3.10 3.70 25.29
N TYR A 108 2.69 3.95 26.54
CA TYR A 108 1.81 5.08 26.92
C TYR A 108 0.53 5.20 26.05
N GLY A 109 -0.07 4.07 25.68
CA GLY A 109 -1.26 4.04 24.81
C GLY A 109 -0.96 4.21 23.31
N GLU A 110 0.27 4.54 22.94
CA GLU A 110 0.72 4.56 21.55
C GLU A 110 1.10 3.15 21.09
N ARG A 111 0.61 2.74 19.92
CA ARG A 111 0.92 1.45 19.31
C ARG A 111 1.44 1.65 17.90
N GLY A 112 2.40 0.84 17.50
CA GLY A 112 2.92 0.87 16.14
C GLY A 112 4.12 -0.03 15.95
N SER A 113 4.80 0.19 14.84
CA SER A 113 6.05 -0.49 14.49
C SER A 113 7.07 0.49 13.92
N ILE A 114 8.34 0.16 14.05
CA ILE A 114 9.47 0.79 13.36
C ILE A 114 9.97 -0.20 12.31
N ASP A 115 10.08 0.23 11.05
CA ASP A 115 10.40 -0.67 9.94
C ASP A 115 11.81 -1.24 10.09
N VAL A 116 12.80 -0.38 10.39
CA VAL A 116 14.12 -0.82 10.87
C VAL A 116 14.60 0.10 11.99
N LEU A 117 14.94 -0.49 13.13
CA LEU A 117 15.66 0.16 14.21
C LEU A 117 17.11 -0.33 14.19
N ALA A 118 18.08 0.59 14.13
CA ALA A 118 19.49 0.24 14.05
C ALA A 118 20.33 0.99 15.08
N PHE A 119 21.25 0.32 15.75
CA PHE A 119 22.16 0.92 16.73
C PHE A 119 23.62 0.74 16.29
N HIS A 120 24.41 1.81 16.30
CA HIS A 120 25.84 1.75 15.99
C HIS A 120 26.68 1.89 17.28
N PRO A 121 27.20 0.79 17.83
CA PRO A 121 27.79 0.76 19.17
C PRO A 121 28.94 1.75 19.35
N ALA A 122 29.84 1.84 18.37
CA ALA A 122 31.03 2.70 18.46
C ALA A 122 30.70 4.19 18.54
N SER A 123 29.57 4.62 17.99
CA SER A 123 29.15 6.04 17.99
C SER A 123 28.04 6.36 19.00
N GLY A 124 27.38 5.33 19.55
CA GLY A 124 26.16 5.50 20.35
C GLY A 124 24.93 5.99 19.57
N VAL A 125 24.97 6.03 18.24
CA VAL A 125 23.86 6.51 17.41
C VAL A 125 22.79 5.44 17.29
N LEU A 126 21.54 5.81 17.57
CA LEU A 126 20.35 5.06 17.22
C LEU A 126 19.73 5.65 15.96
N LEU A 127 19.43 4.80 14.98
CA LEU A 127 18.81 5.18 13.72
C LEU A 127 17.43 4.55 13.60
N VAL A 128 16.43 5.40 13.38
CA VAL A 128 15.06 5.01 13.03
C VAL A 128 14.92 5.11 11.51
N VAL A 129 14.72 3.99 10.84
CA VAL A 129 14.47 3.96 9.40
C VAL A 129 12.98 3.72 9.15
N GLU A 130 12.37 4.64 8.41
CA GLU A 130 11.01 4.50 7.88
C GLU A 130 11.09 4.18 6.40
N VAL A 131 10.41 3.11 5.97
CA VAL A 131 10.41 2.61 4.61
C VAL A 131 9.05 2.88 3.97
N LYS A 132 9.06 3.57 2.82
CA LYS A 132 7.85 3.85 2.05
C LYS A 132 8.00 3.45 0.59
N SER A 133 7.05 2.68 0.08
CA SER A 133 6.95 2.36 -1.35
C SER A 133 6.52 3.57 -2.20
N SER A 134 5.87 4.55 -1.58
CA SER A 134 5.54 5.86 -2.16
C SER A 134 5.35 6.91 -1.05
N ILE A 135 5.53 8.19 -1.36
CA ILE A 135 5.38 9.27 -0.37
C ILE A 135 3.89 9.55 -0.14
N PRO A 136 3.35 9.35 1.08
CA PRO A 136 1.97 9.68 1.38
C PRO A 136 1.83 11.21 1.56
N GLU A 137 0.65 11.66 1.99
CA GLU A 137 0.49 13.04 2.42
C GLU A 137 1.44 13.37 3.60
N LEU A 138 1.92 14.62 3.69
CA LEU A 138 2.97 15.01 4.63
C LEU A 138 2.60 14.74 6.10
N GLY A 139 1.36 15.03 6.51
CA GLY A 139 0.89 14.74 7.87
C GLY A 139 0.94 13.25 8.21
N ASN A 140 0.63 12.39 7.23
CA ASN A 140 0.67 10.93 7.36
C ASN A 140 2.10 10.35 7.29
N LEU A 141 3.09 11.18 6.97
CA LEU A 141 4.51 10.81 6.96
C LEU A 141 5.22 11.31 8.21
N LEU A 142 5.14 12.61 8.48
CA LEU A 142 5.97 13.28 9.47
C LEU A 142 5.50 13.03 10.90
N ILE A 143 4.20 13.09 11.16
CA ILE A 143 3.64 12.91 12.52
C ILE A 143 3.95 11.49 13.04
N PRO A 144 3.71 10.40 12.28
CA PRO A 144 4.07 9.06 12.75
C PRO A 144 5.58 8.89 12.91
N LEU A 145 6.39 9.44 12.01
CA LEU A 145 7.85 9.35 12.10
C LEU A 145 8.40 10.05 13.34
N ASP A 146 7.95 11.26 13.64
CA ASP A 146 8.35 11.99 14.85
C ASP A 146 8.01 11.19 16.12
N ARG A 147 6.82 10.59 16.17
CA ARG A 147 6.41 9.72 17.26
C ARG A 147 7.34 8.51 17.43
N LYS A 148 7.69 7.84 16.34
CA LYS A 148 8.63 6.70 16.36
C LYS A 148 10.00 7.13 16.91
N VAL A 149 10.52 8.27 16.45
CA VAL A 149 11.82 8.83 16.90
C VAL A 149 11.81 9.13 18.40
N ARG A 150 10.71 9.69 18.91
CA ARG A 150 10.55 10.00 20.34
C ARG A 150 10.55 8.75 21.22
N LEU A 151 9.94 7.65 20.74
CA LEU A 151 9.84 6.40 21.49
C LEU A 151 11.06 5.49 21.31
N ALA A 152 11.84 5.69 20.25
CA ALA A 152 12.97 4.84 19.88
C ALA A 152 14.01 4.60 21.00
N PRO A 153 14.43 5.61 21.81
CA PRO A 153 15.37 5.35 22.90
C PRO A 153 14.88 4.32 23.91
N ARG A 154 13.58 4.36 24.25
CA ARG A 154 13.00 3.38 25.19
C ARG A 154 12.95 1.99 24.56
N ILE A 155 12.51 1.91 23.30
CA ILE A 155 12.44 0.68 22.53
C ILE A 155 13.84 0.04 22.36
N ALA A 156 14.87 0.86 22.20
CA ALA A 156 16.26 0.45 22.13
C ALA A 156 16.79 -0.03 23.50
N ALA A 157 16.46 0.66 24.59
CA ALA A 157 16.85 0.26 25.94
C ALA A 157 16.29 -1.12 26.32
N ASP A 158 15.05 -1.43 25.93
CA ASP A 158 14.45 -2.76 26.14
C ASP A 158 15.21 -3.88 25.37
N ARG A 159 16.08 -3.53 24.43
CA ARG A 159 16.99 -4.43 23.69
C ARG A 159 18.43 -4.42 24.20
N GLY A 160 18.70 -3.73 25.30
CA GLY A 160 20.06 -3.52 25.82
C GLY A 160 20.90 -2.54 25.00
N TRP A 161 20.29 -1.76 24.11
CA TRP A 161 21.01 -0.74 23.33
C TRP A 161 20.98 0.61 24.05
N SER A 162 22.15 1.12 24.41
CA SER A 162 22.30 2.42 25.06
C SER A 162 22.71 3.49 24.05
N SER A 163 21.75 4.31 23.62
CA SER A 163 21.96 5.34 22.62
C SER A 163 22.25 6.71 23.23
N THR A 164 23.21 7.45 22.67
CA THR A 164 23.55 8.84 23.02
C THR A 164 22.85 9.86 22.13
N SER A 165 22.43 9.45 20.93
CA SER A 165 21.71 10.30 19.98
C SER A 165 20.75 9.48 19.12
N VAL A 166 19.70 10.13 18.63
CA VAL A 166 18.71 9.53 17.71
C VAL A 166 18.75 10.27 16.38
N ALA A 167 18.87 9.49 15.31
CA ALA A 167 18.84 9.89 13.93
C ALA A 167 17.61 9.27 13.25
N ARG A 168 17.08 9.94 12.21
CA ARG A 168 15.99 9.38 11.40
C ARG A 168 16.33 9.35 9.92
N LEU A 169 15.96 8.28 9.26
CA LEU A 169 16.14 8.09 7.83
C LEU A 169 14.81 7.72 7.20
N LEU A 170 14.34 8.53 6.26
CA LEU A 170 13.26 8.14 5.38
C LEU A 170 13.85 7.47 4.14
N MET A 171 13.56 6.20 3.94
CA MET A 171 13.86 5.46 2.73
C MET A 171 12.61 5.36 1.86
N VAL A 172 12.68 5.86 0.63
CA VAL A 172 11.54 5.83 -0.29
C VAL A 172 11.92 5.21 -1.60
N ALA A 173 11.07 4.34 -2.13
CA ALA A 173 11.31 3.74 -3.42
C ALA A 173 11.36 4.79 -4.54
N ASP A 174 12.30 4.62 -5.47
CA ASP A 174 12.44 5.55 -6.60
C ASP A 174 11.24 5.49 -7.55
N GLY A 175 10.82 6.64 -8.08
CA GLY A 175 9.72 6.68 -9.04
C GLY A 175 9.25 8.09 -9.35
N ALA A 176 8.55 8.23 -10.47
CA ALA A 176 8.03 9.53 -10.93
C ALA A 176 7.08 10.18 -9.91
N ALA A 177 6.24 9.41 -9.22
CA ALA A 177 5.35 9.92 -8.17
C ALA A 177 6.14 10.44 -6.95
N THR A 178 7.12 9.67 -6.47
CA THR A 178 8.06 10.06 -5.41
C THR A 178 8.76 11.38 -5.75
N ARG A 179 9.39 11.45 -6.93
CA ARG A 179 10.11 12.65 -7.39
C ARG A 179 9.20 13.87 -7.50
N ARG A 180 8.00 13.73 -8.08
CA ARG A 180 7.01 14.81 -8.16
C ARG A 180 6.57 15.31 -6.78
N ARG A 181 6.33 14.40 -5.83
CA ARG A 181 5.91 14.78 -4.46
C ARG A 181 7.01 15.52 -3.71
N ILE A 182 8.27 15.06 -3.81
CA ILE A 182 9.43 15.75 -3.24
C ILE A 182 9.55 17.15 -3.84
N ALA A 183 9.44 17.28 -5.17
CA ALA A 183 9.52 18.57 -5.84
C ALA A 183 8.38 19.52 -5.42
N ALA A 184 7.14 19.01 -5.32
CA ALA A 184 5.97 19.80 -4.94
C ALA A 184 6.04 20.33 -3.49
N HIS A 185 6.73 19.62 -2.59
CA HIS A 185 6.88 20.01 -1.18
C HIS A 185 8.36 20.20 -0.80
N ARG A 186 9.16 20.70 -1.73
CA ARG A 186 10.62 20.79 -1.59
C ARG A 186 11.05 21.48 -0.30
N THR A 187 10.44 22.62 0.03
CA THR A 187 10.76 23.38 1.25
C THR A 187 10.62 22.54 2.52
N VAL A 188 9.55 21.75 2.62
CA VAL A 188 9.34 20.87 3.78
C VAL A 188 10.39 19.76 3.80
N PHE A 189 10.66 19.12 2.66
CA PHE A 189 11.68 18.06 2.61
C PHE A 189 13.10 18.60 2.86
N ASP A 190 13.40 19.85 2.47
CA ASP A 190 14.71 20.47 2.68
C ASP A 190 14.94 20.77 4.17
N VAL A 191 13.88 21.12 4.91
CA VAL A 191 13.92 21.29 6.37
C VAL A 191 13.94 19.95 7.10
N GLU A 192 13.04 19.03 6.74
CA GLU A 192 12.83 17.78 7.46
C GLU A 192 13.83 16.67 7.10
N PHE A 193 14.47 16.74 5.94
CA PHE A 193 15.42 15.74 5.44
C PHE A 193 16.54 16.40 4.61
N PRO A 194 17.40 17.23 5.24
CA PRO A 194 18.45 17.98 4.56
C PRO A 194 19.58 17.08 4.01
N VAL A 195 19.86 15.95 4.65
CA VAL A 195 20.92 15.02 4.20
C VAL A 195 20.36 14.07 3.14
N ARG A 196 20.96 14.02 1.95
CA ARG A 196 20.42 13.23 0.83
C ARG A 196 21.47 12.44 0.07
N GLY A 197 21.00 11.40 -0.62
CA GLY A 197 21.77 10.65 -1.61
C GLY A 197 23.09 10.11 -1.04
N TRP A 198 24.21 10.47 -1.67
CA TRP A 198 25.53 10.02 -1.23
C TRP A 198 25.89 10.49 0.18
N ALA A 199 25.44 11.66 0.62
CA ALA A 199 25.74 12.17 1.97
C ALA A 199 25.13 11.27 3.06
N VAL A 200 23.95 10.69 2.81
CA VAL A 200 23.35 9.67 3.69
C VAL A 200 24.27 8.45 3.76
N ARG A 201 24.66 7.90 2.60
CA ARG A 201 25.49 6.68 2.55
C ARG A 201 26.84 6.87 3.24
N ARG A 202 27.46 8.04 3.07
CA ARG A 202 28.71 8.39 3.77
C ARG A 202 28.50 8.40 5.28
N TRP A 203 27.43 9.04 5.75
CA TRP A 203 27.13 9.10 7.18
C TRP A 203 26.79 7.72 7.76
N LEU A 204 26.09 6.86 7.02
CA LEU A 204 25.82 5.47 7.46
C LEU A 204 27.09 4.63 7.62
N ALA A 205 28.16 4.94 6.87
CA ALA A 205 29.44 4.23 6.98
C ALA A 205 30.30 4.70 8.16
N ALA A 206 30.12 5.93 8.62
CA ALA A 206 30.85 6.50 9.75
C ALA A 206 29.93 7.49 10.49
N PRO A 207 28.94 6.98 11.25
CA PRO A 207 27.95 7.84 11.90
C PRO A 207 28.59 8.63 13.03
N VAL A 208 28.29 9.92 13.06
CA VAL A 208 28.69 10.83 14.15
C VAL A 208 27.43 11.25 14.89
N ALA A 209 27.47 11.16 16.22
CA ALA A 209 26.37 11.57 17.10
C ALA A 209 26.03 13.05 16.88
N THR A 210 24.93 13.28 16.15
CA THR A 210 24.46 14.61 15.77
C THR A 210 22.99 14.72 16.17
N ARG A 211 22.66 15.68 17.04
CA ARG A 211 21.29 15.87 17.50
C ARG A 211 20.40 16.26 16.32
N GLY A 212 19.29 15.54 16.14
CA GLY A 212 18.32 15.84 15.09
C GLY A 212 18.79 15.50 13.68
N TRP A 213 19.80 14.64 13.52
CA TRP A 213 20.19 14.18 12.19
C TRP A 213 19.00 13.55 11.47
N SER A 214 18.76 13.99 10.23
CA SER A 214 17.68 13.50 9.40
C SER A 214 18.11 13.39 7.94
N GLY A 215 17.77 12.26 7.32
CA GLY A 215 18.15 11.96 5.96
C GLY A 215 17.01 11.41 5.11
N LEU A 216 17.07 11.67 3.81
CA LEU A 216 16.23 11.06 2.79
C LEU A 216 17.10 10.24 1.83
N TRP A 217 16.76 8.97 1.66
CA TRP A 217 17.41 8.10 0.69
C TRP A 217 16.39 7.51 -0.26
N VAL A 218 16.58 7.81 -1.54
CA VAL A 218 15.86 7.20 -2.67
C VAL A 218 16.84 6.29 -3.41
N PRO A 219 16.84 4.97 -3.15
CA PRO A 219 17.74 4.06 -3.83
C PRO A 219 17.34 3.90 -5.30
N SER A 220 18.30 4.06 -6.20
CA SER A 220 18.10 3.92 -7.64
C SER A 220 17.72 2.49 -8.02
N ALA A 221 16.77 2.35 -8.96
CA ALA A 221 16.30 1.06 -9.49
C ALA A 221 17.41 0.22 -10.14
N ASP A 222 18.51 0.82 -10.61
CA ASP A 222 19.63 0.09 -11.26
C ASP A 222 20.36 -0.90 -10.34
N ARG A 223 20.17 -0.81 -9.01
CA ARG A 223 20.65 -1.81 -8.05
C ARG A 223 19.59 -2.80 -7.57
N GLN A 224 18.34 -2.66 -8.04
CA GLN A 224 17.26 -3.62 -7.78
C GLN A 224 17.32 -4.82 -8.74
N ALA A 225 18.18 -4.76 -9.77
CA ALA A 225 18.38 -5.83 -10.74
C ALA A 225 19.40 -6.88 -10.26
N VAL A 226 19.19 -7.47 -9.08
CA VAL A 226 19.70 -8.82 -8.79
C VAL A 226 18.49 -9.63 -8.36
N ALA A 227 18.14 -10.63 -9.17
CA ALA A 227 16.99 -11.55 -9.03
C ALA A 227 15.61 -11.09 -9.54
N THR A 228 15.51 -10.63 -10.79
CA THR A 228 14.29 -10.88 -11.59
C THR A 228 14.66 -11.56 -12.89
N ARG A 229 14.63 -12.90 -12.88
CA ARG A 229 14.68 -13.73 -14.09
C ARG A 229 13.44 -13.39 -14.93
N ARG A 230 13.62 -12.59 -15.98
CA ARG A 230 12.55 -12.32 -16.97
C ARG A 230 12.08 -13.64 -17.56
N LEU A 231 10.88 -14.10 -17.20
CA LEU A 231 10.19 -15.14 -17.94
C LEU A 231 9.72 -14.53 -19.26
N ARG A 232 10.39 -14.91 -20.34
CA ARG A 232 10.02 -14.58 -21.72
C ARG A 232 8.80 -15.42 -22.07
N VAL A 233 7.60 -14.86 -21.91
CA VAL A 233 6.38 -15.47 -22.44
C VAL A 233 6.43 -15.36 -23.97
N ARG A 234 6.55 -16.50 -24.65
CA ARG A 234 6.33 -16.58 -26.10
C ARG A 234 4.83 -16.35 -26.36
N PRO A 235 4.42 -15.51 -27.33
CA PRO A 235 3.02 -15.44 -27.71
C PRO A 235 2.62 -16.79 -28.31
N GLY A 236 1.72 -17.51 -27.63
CA GLY A 236 1.04 -18.67 -28.20
C GLY A 236 0.07 -18.21 -29.27
N ALA A 237 0.14 -18.84 -30.44
CA ALA A 237 -0.78 -18.61 -31.55
C ALA A 237 -2.22 -18.86 -31.09
N VAL A 238 -3.06 -17.85 -31.22
CA VAL A 238 -4.51 -18.00 -31.09
C VAL A 238 -5.00 -18.56 -32.42
N GLU A 239 -5.21 -19.88 -32.46
CA GLU A 239 -6.01 -20.50 -33.52
C GLU A 239 -7.43 -19.92 -33.44
N ARG A 240 -7.82 -19.19 -34.49
CA ARG A 240 -9.18 -18.72 -34.68
C ARG A 240 -10.02 -19.89 -35.19
N GLU A 241 -10.80 -20.51 -34.32
CA GLU A 241 -11.94 -21.32 -34.75
C GLU A 241 -12.98 -20.41 -35.42
N VAL A 242 -13.22 -20.66 -36.71
CA VAL A 242 -14.28 -20.03 -37.51
C VAL A 242 -15.58 -20.81 -37.25
N PRO A 243 -16.72 -20.17 -36.93
CA PRO A 243 -17.97 -20.89 -36.75
C PRO A 243 -18.46 -21.43 -38.11
N SER A 244 -18.72 -22.74 -38.16
CA SER A 244 -19.28 -23.43 -39.32
C SER A 244 -20.72 -22.94 -39.60
N GLN A 245 -20.96 -22.56 -40.85
CA GLN A 245 -22.29 -22.22 -41.35
C GLN A 245 -23.16 -23.47 -41.47
N VAL A 246 -24.38 -23.38 -40.95
CA VAL A 246 -25.47 -24.36 -41.13
C VAL A 246 -26.00 -24.28 -42.56
N PRO A 247 -26.10 -25.38 -43.34
CA PRO A 247 -26.86 -25.39 -44.58
C PRO A 247 -28.32 -25.82 -44.33
N SER A 248 -29.25 -25.03 -44.88
CA SER A 248 -30.70 -25.29 -44.93
C SER A 248 -31.03 -26.38 -45.98
N PRO A 249 -32.17 -27.11 -45.87
CA PRO A 249 -32.40 -28.30 -46.69
C PRO A 249 -33.11 -28.02 -48.03
N ASP A 250 -32.91 -29.00 -48.93
CA ASP A 250 -33.65 -29.35 -50.14
C ASP A 250 -33.65 -28.41 -51.36
N ARG A 251 -33.12 -28.94 -52.47
CA ARG A 251 -33.89 -29.14 -53.71
C ARG A 251 -33.26 -30.25 -54.57
N GLN A 252 -34.15 -31.13 -55.01
CA GLN A 252 -33.95 -32.28 -55.89
C GLN A 252 -33.41 -31.84 -57.27
N GLU A 253 -32.51 -32.63 -57.86
CA GLU A 253 -32.58 -32.88 -59.30
C GLU A 253 -31.92 -34.20 -59.73
N VAL A 254 -32.59 -34.81 -60.70
CA VAL A 254 -32.45 -36.16 -61.23
C VAL A 254 -31.41 -36.18 -62.35
N ALA A 255 -30.44 -37.10 -62.32
CA ALA A 255 -29.68 -37.47 -63.53
C ALA A 255 -29.07 -38.88 -63.48
N ARG A 256 -29.85 -39.82 -64.02
CA ARG A 256 -29.51 -40.83 -65.05
C ARG A 256 -28.15 -41.55 -64.97
N ARG A 257 -28.24 -42.85 -64.71
CA ARG A 257 -27.28 -43.91 -65.06
C ARG A 257 -27.22 -44.12 -66.59
N THR A 258 -26.02 -44.33 -67.15
CA THR A 258 -25.76 -45.29 -68.27
C THR A 258 -24.25 -45.65 -68.30
N PRO A 259 -23.82 -46.85 -68.77
CA PRO A 259 -22.60 -47.53 -68.31
C PRO A 259 -21.54 -47.84 -69.41
N GLY A 260 -20.42 -48.46 -68.98
CA GLY A 260 -19.44 -49.17 -69.83
C GLY A 260 -18.08 -48.46 -69.91
N ARG A 261 -16.91 -49.09 -69.76
CA ARG A 261 -16.48 -50.50 -69.83
C ARG A 261 -15.40 -50.75 -68.79
#